data_AF-A0A7T4Y6L2-F1
#
_entry.id   AF-A0A7T4Y6L2-F1
#
_cell.length_a   1.000
_cell.length_b   1.000
_cell.length_c   1.000
_cell.angle_alpha   90.00
_cell.angle_beta   90.00
_cell.angle_gamma   90.00
#
_symmetry.space_group_name_H-M   'P 1'
#
loop_
_entity.id
_entity.type
_entity.pdbx_description
1 polymer ?
#
loop_
_entity_poly.entity_id
_entity_poly.type
_entity_poly.pdbx_seq_one_letter_code
_entity_poly.pdbx_strand_id
1 'polypeptide(L)'
;MTKPAGFGRRHTGSATLNGLAAGLATLFALALVSACSTSTETPKRAAQLEAEEAEEPVFLLDRLASKGFQEAATKLPPPPADADLLPFDVSTTGRLSFAVDAKSILVGEDGAVRYTAVITSPTGVRNISYEGVRCDVFQRKLFATMPPGSKTWVPNQSAGAEQWRTMSTSVRNSYAATLASEYLCDGRAVAGKTEDIVRAIRDGVARQGAYQ
;
A
#
# COMPACT_ATOMS: atom_id res chain seq x y z
N MET A 1 30.86 -8.87 47.20
CA MET A 1 31.48 -9.89 46.34
C MET A 1 31.18 -9.50 44.88
N THR A 2 31.90 -8.51 44.33
CA THR A 2 33.09 -8.64 43.45
C THR A 2 32.81 -9.21 42.06
N LYS A 3 32.75 -8.28 41.08
CA LYS A 3 33.05 -8.38 39.62
C LYS A 3 34.41 -9.10 39.37
N PRO A 4 34.83 -9.51 38.14
CA PRO A 4 34.90 -8.69 36.89
C PRO A 4 34.55 -9.45 35.58
N ALA A 5 34.04 -8.78 34.53
CA ALA A 5 34.73 -8.11 33.40
C ALA A 5 35.54 -9.03 32.47
N GLY A 6 35.19 -9.04 31.17
CA GLY A 6 35.96 -9.61 30.08
C GLY A 6 35.87 -8.72 28.84
N PHE A 7 36.88 -7.87 28.68
CA PHE A 7 37.05 -6.88 27.61
C PHE A 7 38.10 -7.44 26.64
N GLY A 8 37.69 -7.77 25.41
CA GLY A 8 38.61 -8.22 24.35
C GLY A 8 39.01 -7.05 23.47
N ARG A 9 40.29 -6.65 23.51
CA ARG A 9 40.88 -5.58 22.71
C ARG A 9 41.94 -6.15 21.76
N ARG A 10 42.02 -5.56 20.56
CA ARG A 10 43.16 -5.39 19.63
C ARG A 10 43.58 -6.56 18.74
N HIS A 11 43.72 -6.26 17.44
CA HIS A 11 44.99 -6.19 16.69
C HIS A 11 44.71 -5.38 15.40
N THR A 12 45.24 -4.16 15.22
CA THR A 12 46.54 -3.79 14.60
C THR A 12 46.83 -4.48 13.26
N GLY A 13 46.70 -3.71 12.18
CA GLY A 13 47.25 -4.01 10.86
C GLY A 13 47.44 -2.71 10.10
N SER A 14 48.66 -2.17 10.18
CA SER A 14 49.16 -1.05 9.35
C SER A 14 49.93 -1.67 8.18
N ALA A 15 49.69 -1.20 6.95
CA ALA A 15 50.66 -1.31 5.88
C ALA A 15 50.44 -0.18 4.86
N THR A 16 51.49 0.63 4.76
CA THR A 16 51.74 1.76 3.88
C THR A 16 52.35 1.33 2.53
N LEU A 17 52.54 2.33 1.64
CA LEU A 17 53.39 2.37 0.43
C LEU A 17 52.70 1.79 -0.83
N ASN A 18 52.77 2.35 -2.03
CA ASN A 18 53.69 3.30 -2.66
C ASN A 18 53.05 3.83 -3.95
N GLY A 19 53.46 5.01 -4.45
CA GLY A 19 53.25 5.34 -5.86
C GLY A 19 53.21 6.82 -6.23
N LEU A 20 54.34 7.52 -6.05
CA LEU A 20 54.64 8.75 -6.78
C LEU A 20 54.95 8.42 -8.25
N ALA A 21 54.32 9.12 -9.19
CA ALA A 21 54.92 9.40 -10.49
C ALA A 21 54.43 10.76 -11.00
N ALA A 22 55.31 11.75 -10.92
CA ALA A 22 55.23 13.04 -11.57
C ALA A 22 55.95 12.99 -12.92
N GLY A 23 55.52 13.79 -13.90
CA GLY A 23 56.27 14.10 -15.12
C GLY A 23 55.37 14.64 -16.23
N LEU A 24 55.33 15.97 -16.42
CA LEU A 24 55.98 16.73 -17.51
C LEU A 24 55.20 16.65 -18.84
N ALA A 25 54.31 17.59 -19.15
CA ALA A 25 54.58 18.94 -19.70
C ALA A 25 55.19 18.93 -21.11
N THR A 26 54.36 19.18 -22.13
CA THR A 26 54.79 19.75 -23.41
C THR A 26 53.83 20.85 -23.85
N LEU A 27 54.41 22.03 -23.98
CA LEU A 27 53.88 23.30 -24.50
C LEU A 27 53.77 23.29 -26.04
N PHE A 28 53.19 24.37 -26.58
CA PHE A 28 52.96 24.80 -27.98
C PHE A 28 51.52 24.55 -28.48
N ALA A 29 50.75 25.53 -28.96
CA ALA A 29 51.05 26.91 -29.35
C ALA A 29 49.83 27.82 -29.17
N LEU A 30 50.12 29.08 -28.78
CA LEU A 30 49.19 30.19 -28.71
C LEU A 30 48.95 30.72 -30.14
N ALA A 31 47.71 30.69 -30.62
CA ALA A 31 47.27 31.50 -31.75
C ALA A 31 46.19 32.47 -31.25
N LEU A 32 46.61 33.70 -30.98
CA LEU A 32 45.73 34.84 -30.74
C LEU A 32 45.20 35.32 -32.09
N VAL A 33 43.98 34.92 -32.44
CA VAL A 33 43.20 35.64 -33.44
C VAL A 33 42.20 36.52 -32.69
N SER A 34 42.55 37.80 -32.59
CA SER A 34 41.63 38.87 -32.21
C SER A 34 40.67 39.10 -33.37
N ALA A 35 39.42 38.68 -33.20
CA ALA A 35 38.30 39.14 -34.01
C ALA A 35 37.15 39.49 -33.06
N CYS A 36 36.98 40.79 -32.78
CA CYS A 36 35.71 41.31 -32.27
C CYS A 36 34.63 40.96 -33.31
N SER A 37 33.68 40.12 -32.92
CA SER A 37 32.41 40.00 -33.61
C SER A 37 31.32 39.94 -32.57
N THR A 38 30.58 41.04 -32.55
CA THR A 38 29.30 41.26 -31.89
C THR A 38 28.37 40.05 -32.00
N SER A 39 27.82 39.67 -30.85
CA SER A 39 26.62 38.87 -30.59
C SER A 39 26.05 38.03 -31.73
N THR A 40 26.14 36.70 -31.59
CA THR A 40 25.00 35.83 -31.91
C THR A 40 24.86 34.84 -30.75
N GLU A 41 23.90 35.10 -29.88
CA GLU A 41 23.43 34.09 -28.94
C GLU A 41 22.97 32.87 -29.74
N THR A 42 23.62 31.75 -29.47
CA THR A 42 23.29 30.44 -30.00
C THR A 42 21.79 30.16 -29.81
N PRO A 43 21.03 29.77 -30.85
CA PRO A 43 19.60 29.48 -30.75
C PRO A 43 19.30 28.27 -29.83
N LYS A 44 20.35 27.55 -29.42
CA LYS A 44 20.27 26.41 -28.51
C LYS A 44 20.00 26.78 -27.06
N ARG A 45 20.42 27.96 -26.57
CA ARG A 45 20.22 28.34 -25.16
C ARG A 45 18.80 28.87 -24.91
N ALA A 46 18.21 29.55 -25.90
CA ALA A 46 16.80 29.95 -25.88
C ALA A 46 15.87 28.72 -25.88
N ALA A 47 16.11 27.75 -26.77
CA ALA A 47 15.33 26.51 -26.83
C ALA A 47 15.49 25.61 -25.59
N GLN A 48 16.59 25.72 -24.84
CA GLN A 48 16.77 24.97 -23.59
C GLN A 48 16.10 25.65 -22.39
N LEU A 49 15.93 26.97 -22.39
CA LEU A 49 15.14 27.67 -21.37
C LEU A 49 13.63 27.47 -21.61
N GLU A 50 13.19 27.50 -22.87
CA GLU A 50 11.78 27.28 -23.25
C GLU A 50 11.28 25.86 -22.97
N ALA A 51 12.19 24.88 -22.85
CA ALA A 51 11.85 23.50 -22.47
C ALA A 51 11.77 23.28 -20.95
N GLU A 52 12.44 24.11 -20.15
CA GLU A 52 12.34 24.09 -18.67
C GLU A 52 11.12 24.91 -18.19
N GLU A 53 10.64 25.83 -19.03
CA GLU A 53 9.50 26.72 -18.76
C GLU A 53 8.14 26.18 -19.27
N ALA A 54 8.14 24.98 -19.88
CA ALA A 54 6.91 24.29 -20.30
C ALA A 54 6.36 23.31 -19.24
N GLU A 55 6.98 23.21 -18.06
CA GLU A 55 6.35 22.57 -16.92
C GLU A 55 5.62 23.65 -16.10
N GLU A 56 4.31 23.76 -16.31
CA GLU A 56 3.45 24.66 -15.54
C GLU A 56 3.70 24.47 -14.03
N PRO A 57 3.71 25.53 -13.21
CA PRO A 57 3.95 25.41 -11.78
C PRO A 57 2.82 24.58 -11.16
N VAL A 58 3.04 23.28 -11.04
CA VAL A 58 2.11 22.36 -10.36
C VAL A 58 2.07 22.81 -8.92
N PHE A 59 1.02 23.56 -8.56
CA PHE A 59 0.84 24.06 -7.21
C PHE A 59 0.91 22.88 -6.24
N LEU A 60 1.52 23.09 -5.07
CA LEU A 60 1.56 22.06 -4.02
C LEU A 60 0.15 21.54 -3.72
N LEU A 61 -0.86 22.41 -3.82
CA LEU A 61 -2.27 22.07 -3.67
C LEU A 61 -2.78 21.08 -4.74
N ASP A 62 -2.28 21.13 -5.97
CA ASP A 62 -2.64 20.18 -7.04
C ASP A 62 -1.93 18.83 -6.87
N ARG A 63 -0.73 18.80 -6.27
CA ARG A 63 -0.09 17.53 -5.87
C ARG A 63 -0.76 16.91 -4.65
N LEU A 64 -1.31 17.75 -3.76
CA LEU A 64 -2.09 17.32 -2.59
C LEU A 64 -3.55 16.99 -2.94
N ALA A 65 -4.06 17.49 -4.07
CA ALA A 65 -5.32 17.07 -4.63
C ALA A 65 -5.21 15.60 -5.03
N SER A 66 -5.72 14.72 -4.17
CA SER A 66 -5.81 13.30 -4.47
C SER A 66 -6.50 13.15 -5.83
N LYS A 67 -5.83 12.51 -6.79
CA LYS A 67 -6.48 12.01 -8.00
C LYS A 67 -7.76 11.32 -7.55
N GLY A 68 -8.92 11.87 -7.93
CA GLY A 68 -10.21 11.43 -7.41
C GLY A 68 -10.32 9.91 -7.51
N PHE A 69 -10.80 9.27 -6.43
CA PHE A 69 -10.95 7.82 -6.42
C PHE A 69 -11.94 7.40 -7.51
N GLN A 70 -11.46 6.60 -8.45
CA GLN A 70 -12.26 5.96 -9.47
C GLN A 70 -12.33 4.47 -9.16
N GLU A 71 -13.52 3.99 -8.82
CA GLU A 71 -13.72 2.59 -8.49
C GLU A 71 -13.48 1.71 -9.72
N ALA A 72 -12.61 0.70 -9.57
CA ALA A 72 -12.36 -0.28 -10.60
C ALA A 72 -13.55 -1.25 -10.72
N ALA A 73 -13.88 -1.66 -11.94
CA ALA A 73 -14.91 -2.66 -12.20
C ALA A 73 -14.58 -3.96 -11.46
N THR A 74 -15.51 -4.43 -10.63
CA THR A 74 -15.34 -5.68 -9.88
C THR A 74 -16.13 -6.82 -10.51
N LYS A 75 -15.51 -8.00 -10.58
CA LYS A 75 -16.22 -9.26 -10.82
C LYS A 75 -16.59 -9.88 -9.49
N LEU A 76 -17.72 -10.57 -9.44
CA LEU A 76 -18.09 -11.34 -8.25
C LEU A 76 -17.26 -12.63 -8.21
N PRO A 77 -16.64 -12.97 -7.08
CA PRO A 77 -15.82 -14.17 -6.97
C PRO A 77 -16.69 -15.44 -7.01
N PRO A 78 -16.10 -16.63 -7.19
CA PRO A 78 -16.80 -17.88 -6.92
C PRO A 78 -17.34 -17.93 -5.47
N PRO A 79 -18.36 -18.75 -5.19
CA PRO A 79 -18.77 -19.02 -3.82
C PRO A 79 -17.61 -19.52 -2.96
N PRO A 80 -17.49 -19.07 -1.70
CA PRO A 80 -16.37 -19.45 -0.85
C PRO A 80 -16.43 -20.96 -0.52
N ALA A 81 -15.27 -21.60 -0.49
CA ALA A 81 -15.14 -23.00 -0.08
C ALA A 81 -14.60 -23.08 1.35
N ASP A 82 -15.10 -24.01 2.15
CA ASP A 82 -14.74 -24.09 3.58
C ASP A 82 -13.24 -24.30 3.80
N ALA A 83 -12.55 -24.99 2.89
CA ALA A 83 -11.11 -25.20 2.94
C ALA A 83 -10.28 -23.92 2.69
N ASP A 84 -10.88 -22.89 2.11
CA ASP A 84 -10.22 -21.62 1.78
C ASP A 84 -10.52 -20.52 2.82
N LEU A 85 -11.33 -20.81 3.84
CA LEU A 85 -11.70 -19.85 4.88
C LEU A 85 -10.56 -19.64 5.87
N LEU A 86 -10.16 -18.38 6.02
CA LEU A 86 -9.19 -17.94 7.01
C LEU A 86 -9.94 -17.27 8.18
N PRO A 87 -9.94 -17.87 9.38
CA PRO A 87 -10.58 -17.28 10.54
C PRO A 87 -9.80 -16.07 11.04
N PHE A 88 -10.51 -15.11 11.64
CA PHE A 88 -9.90 -14.00 12.38
C PHE A 88 -10.76 -13.61 13.57
N ASP A 89 -10.12 -13.07 14.59
CA ASP A 89 -10.77 -12.70 15.84
C ASP A 89 -11.33 -11.27 15.78
N VAL A 90 -12.48 -11.06 16.42
CA VAL A 90 -13.09 -9.73 16.54
C VAL A 90 -13.40 -9.46 18.01
N SER A 91 -12.52 -8.67 18.64
CA SER A 91 -12.47 -8.44 20.10
C SER A 91 -13.77 -7.94 20.72
N THR A 92 -14.64 -7.25 19.96
CA THR A 92 -15.87 -6.60 20.45
C THR A 92 -17.15 -7.38 20.14
N THR A 93 -17.06 -8.66 19.78
CA THR A 93 -18.21 -9.44 19.32
C THR A 93 -18.68 -10.50 20.31
N GLY A 94 -19.97 -10.85 20.20
CA GLY A 94 -20.57 -11.96 20.95
C GLY A 94 -20.16 -13.33 20.40
N ARG A 95 -21.07 -14.31 20.39
CA ARG A 95 -20.79 -15.70 19.96
C ARG A 95 -20.69 -15.91 18.43
N LEU A 96 -20.35 -14.89 17.65
CA LEU A 96 -20.21 -15.02 16.19
C LEU A 96 -18.78 -15.42 15.84
N SER A 97 -18.60 -16.25 14.81
CA SER A 97 -17.29 -16.49 14.22
C SER A 97 -17.17 -15.76 12.88
N PHE A 98 -15.94 -15.32 12.57
CA PHE A 98 -15.64 -14.53 11.40
C PHE A 98 -14.53 -15.20 10.61
N ALA A 99 -14.71 -15.26 9.30
CA ALA A 99 -13.68 -15.72 8.38
C ALA A 99 -13.74 -14.93 7.07
N VAL A 100 -12.64 -14.94 6.35
CA VAL A 100 -12.53 -14.40 4.99
C VAL A 100 -12.09 -15.50 4.04
N ASP A 101 -12.64 -15.54 2.84
CA ASP A 101 -12.24 -16.51 1.82
C ASP A 101 -10.93 -16.08 1.16
N ALA A 102 -9.87 -16.89 1.29
CA ALA A 102 -8.54 -16.56 0.81
C ALA A 102 -8.48 -16.28 -0.70
N LYS A 103 -9.30 -16.97 -1.49
CA LYS A 103 -9.30 -16.85 -2.97
C LYS A 103 -10.06 -15.63 -3.46
N SER A 104 -10.91 -15.05 -2.63
CA SER A 104 -11.64 -13.82 -2.93
C SER A 104 -10.83 -12.54 -2.67
N ILE A 105 -9.73 -12.62 -1.92
CA ILE A 105 -8.92 -11.44 -1.58
C ILE A 105 -8.23 -10.92 -2.83
N LEU A 106 -8.46 -9.65 -3.15
CA LEU A 106 -7.86 -8.97 -4.30
C LEU A 106 -7.57 -7.51 -3.97
N VAL A 107 -6.31 -7.10 -4.13
CA VAL A 107 -5.94 -5.68 -4.18
C VAL A 107 -6.23 -5.15 -5.58
N GLY A 108 -7.21 -4.27 -5.72
CA GLY A 108 -7.57 -3.66 -7.00
C GLY A 108 -6.58 -2.59 -7.45
N GLU A 109 -6.57 -2.29 -8.74
CA GLU A 109 -5.78 -1.19 -9.33
C GLU A 109 -6.18 0.19 -8.78
N ASP A 110 -7.39 0.29 -8.23
CA ASP A 110 -7.92 1.47 -7.54
C ASP A 110 -7.48 1.57 -6.07
N GLY A 111 -6.67 0.63 -5.59
CA GLY A 111 -6.19 0.57 -4.21
C GLY A 111 -7.20 0.03 -3.21
N ALA A 112 -8.40 -0.38 -3.65
CA ALA A 112 -9.38 -1.01 -2.78
C ALA A 112 -9.12 -2.52 -2.64
N VAL A 113 -9.12 -3.02 -1.42
CA VAL A 113 -9.01 -4.45 -1.10
C VAL A 113 -10.39 -5.07 -1.08
N ARG A 114 -10.65 -6.01 -1.99
CA ARG A 114 -11.93 -6.71 -2.13
C ARG A 114 -11.82 -8.11 -1.54
N TYR A 115 -12.89 -8.59 -0.90
CA TYR A 115 -12.90 -9.88 -0.22
C TYR A 115 -14.32 -10.39 0.03
N THR A 116 -14.47 -11.69 0.27
CA THR A 116 -15.69 -12.33 0.74
C THR A 116 -15.59 -12.59 2.23
N ALA A 117 -16.45 -11.98 3.03
CA ALA A 117 -16.60 -12.27 4.44
C ALA A 117 -17.65 -13.36 4.68
N VAL A 118 -17.37 -14.22 5.66
CA VAL A 118 -18.27 -15.28 6.13
C VAL A 118 -18.44 -15.11 7.64
N ILE A 119 -19.66 -14.80 8.05
CA ILE A 119 -20.03 -14.65 9.47
C ILE A 119 -20.95 -15.80 9.83
N THR A 120 -20.59 -16.56 10.86
CA THR A 120 -21.36 -17.75 11.28
C THR A 120 -21.94 -17.55 12.67
N SER A 121 -23.23 -17.85 12.83
CA SER A 121 -23.91 -17.85 14.12
C SER A 121 -23.59 -19.11 14.93
N PRO A 122 -23.84 -19.13 16.26
CA PRO A 122 -23.76 -20.35 17.06
C PRO A 122 -24.66 -21.49 16.57
N THR A 123 -25.73 -21.15 15.85
CA THR A 123 -26.67 -22.12 15.26
C THR A 123 -26.24 -22.60 13.88
N GLY A 124 -25.07 -22.17 13.39
CA GLY A 124 -24.51 -22.58 12.10
C GLY A 124 -25.01 -21.80 10.88
N VAL A 125 -25.84 -20.76 11.08
CA VAL A 125 -26.33 -19.94 9.96
C VAL A 125 -25.18 -19.03 9.49
N ARG A 126 -24.90 -19.07 8.18
CA ARG A 126 -23.87 -18.26 7.54
C ARG A 126 -24.46 -17.05 6.83
N ASN A 127 -23.93 -15.88 7.14
CA ASN A 127 -24.09 -14.68 6.33
C ASN A 127 -22.82 -14.49 5.51
N ILE A 128 -22.97 -14.43 4.19
CA ILE A 128 -21.86 -14.33 3.25
C ILE A 128 -22.01 -13.03 2.46
N SER A 129 -20.99 -12.18 2.48
CA SER A 129 -20.98 -10.90 1.79
C SER A 129 -19.69 -10.73 0.98
N TYR A 130 -19.79 -10.12 -0.19
CA TYR A 130 -18.65 -9.64 -0.96
C TYR A 130 -18.53 -8.14 -0.76
N GLU A 131 -17.39 -7.71 -0.27
CA GLU A 131 -17.14 -6.38 0.26
C GLU A 131 -15.82 -5.81 -0.28
N GLY A 132 -15.65 -4.51 -0.12
CA GLY A 132 -14.40 -3.82 -0.38
C GLY A 132 -14.05 -2.88 0.76
N VAL A 133 -12.76 -2.69 1.00
CA VAL A 133 -12.19 -1.72 1.93
C VAL A 133 -11.22 -0.81 1.20
N ARG A 134 -11.35 0.48 1.49
CA ARG A 134 -10.42 1.53 1.11
C ARG A 134 -9.59 1.93 2.33
N CYS A 135 -8.30 1.61 2.30
CA CYS A 135 -7.40 1.90 3.40
C CYS A 135 -7.05 3.39 3.52
N ASP A 136 -7.05 4.14 2.42
CA ASP A 136 -6.69 5.56 2.38
C ASP A 136 -7.67 6.47 3.16
N VAL A 137 -8.95 6.11 3.13
CA VAL A 137 -10.05 6.85 3.78
C VAL A 137 -10.84 6.04 4.83
N PHE A 138 -10.44 4.80 5.10
CA PHE A 138 -11.11 3.85 6.02
C PHE A 138 -12.60 3.64 5.75
N GLN A 139 -12.92 3.40 4.48
CA GLN A 139 -14.30 3.18 4.08
C GLN A 139 -14.49 1.75 3.61
N ARG A 140 -15.70 1.23 3.79
CA ARG A 140 -16.14 -0.05 3.21
C ARG A 140 -17.29 0.14 2.24
N LYS A 141 -17.42 -0.79 1.30
CA LYS A 141 -18.58 -0.93 0.41
C LYS A 141 -19.05 -2.38 0.42
N LEU A 142 -20.36 -2.59 0.42
CA LEU A 142 -20.99 -3.90 0.25
C LEU A 142 -21.41 -4.05 -1.22
N PHE A 143 -20.84 -5.01 -1.93
CA PHE A 143 -21.12 -5.26 -3.34
C PHE A 143 -22.26 -6.26 -3.54
N ALA A 144 -22.24 -7.36 -2.80
CA ALA A 144 -23.22 -8.43 -2.94
C ALA A 144 -23.33 -9.25 -1.67
N THR A 145 -24.44 -9.96 -1.54
CA THR A 145 -24.66 -10.96 -0.48
C THR A 145 -25.05 -12.28 -1.10
N MET A 146 -24.72 -13.37 -0.43
CA MET A 146 -25.16 -14.71 -0.82
C MET A 146 -26.11 -15.26 0.25
N PRO A 147 -27.39 -15.51 -0.09
CA PRO A 147 -28.36 -16.03 0.87
C PRO A 147 -27.93 -17.38 1.47
N PRO A 148 -28.37 -17.70 2.70
CA PRO A 148 -28.08 -19.00 3.31
C PRO A 148 -28.49 -20.17 2.40
N GLY A 149 -27.57 -21.11 2.17
CA GLY A 149 -27.78 -22.28 1.31
C GLY A 149 -27.70 -22.01 -0.20
N SER A 150 -27.53 -20.75 -0.63
CA SER A 150 -27.33 -20.38 -2.03
C SER A 150 -25.88 -20.56 -2.47
N LYS A 151 -25.67 -20.68 -3.78
CA LYS A 151 -24.37 -20.52 -4.45
C LYS A 151 -24.35 -19.34 -5.43
N THR A 152 -25.38 -18.49 -5.34
CA THR A 152 -25.61 -17.37 -6.25
C THR A 152 -25.57 -16.06 -5.48
N TRP A 153 -24.81 -15.11 -6.02
CA TRP A 153 -24.75 -13.76 -5.51
C TRP A 153 -26.02 -12.96 -5.82
N VAL A 154 -26.42 -12.16 -4.85
CA VAL A 154 -27.42 -11.10 -5.01
C VAL A 154 -26.70 -9.76 -4.88
N PRO A 155 -26.57 -8.98 -5.98
CA PRO A 155 -25.97 -7.66 -5.93
C PRO A 155 -26.69 -6.74 -4.94
N ASN A 156 -25.94 -5.86 -4.29
CA ASN A 156 -26.51 -4.85 -3.41
C ASN A 156 -27.26 -3.80 -4.23
N GLN A 157 -28.59 -3.77 -4.10
CA GLN A 157 -29.46 -2.80 -4.79
C GLN A 157 -30.09 -1.80 -3.83
N SER A 158 -29.60 -1.72 -2.59
CA SER A 158 -30.13 -0.80 -1.58
C SER A 158 -29.83 0.67 -1.91
N ALA A 159 -30.61 1.58 -1.33
CA ALA A 159 -30.30 3.00 -1.41
C ALA A 159 -28.90 3.28 -0.83
N GLY A 160 -28.03 3.87 -1.65
CA GLY A 160 -26.63 4.08 -1.29
C GLY A 160 -25.72 2.84 -1.47
N ALA A 161 -26.11 1.86 -2.29
CA ALA A 161 -25.26 0.72 -2.65
C ALA A 161 -23.91 1.16 -3.25
N GLU A 162 -23.91 2.28 -3.98
CA GLU A 162 -22.70 2.85 -4.57
C GLU A 162 -21.79 3.61 -3.58
N GLN A 163 -22.26 3.84 -2.35
CA GLN A 163 -21.53 4.67 -1.39
C GLN A 163 -20.52 3.85 -0.59
N TRP A 164 -19.31 4.37 -0.53
CA TRP A 164 -18.29 3.98 0.43
C TRP A 164 -18.63 4.60 1.80
N ARG A 165 -18.71 3.77 2.84
CA ARG A 165 -19.11 4.18 4.19
C ARG A 165 -17.95 4.09 5.15
N THR A 166 -17.68 5.17 5.88
CA THR A 166 -16.65 5.21 6.92
C THR A 166 -16.88 4.11 7.96
N MET A 167 -15.83 3.37 8.25
CA MET A 167 -15.82 2.34 9.27
C MET A 167 -15.45 2.93 10.64
N SER A 168 -15.83 2.24 11.71
CA SER A 168 -15.44 2.56 13.07
C SER A 168 -15.08 1.27 13.80
N THR A 169 -13.99 1.30 14.57
CA THR A 169 -13.54 0.19 15.41
C THR A 169 -14.31 0.10 16.73
N SER A 170 -14.88 1.23 17.19
CA SER A 170 -15.55 1.39 18.49
C SER A 170 -17.00 0.89 18.56
N VAL A 171 -17.54 0.35 17.47
CA VAL A 171 -18.91 -0.17 17.44
C VAL A 171 -18.94 -1.69 17.58
N ARG A 172 -20.05 -2.22 18.12
CA ARG A 172 -20.25 -3.68 18.24
C ARG A 172 -20.27 -4.33 16.85
N ASN A 173 -19.62 -5.48 16.73
CA ASN A 173 -19.48 -6.23 15.47
C ASN A 173 -18.79 -5.41 14.35
N SER A 174 -17.76 -4.65 14.70
CA SER A 174 -16.90 -3.90 13.78
C SER A 174 -15.95 -4.80 12.95
N TYR A 175 -16.36 -6.02 12.59
CA TYR A 175 -15.50 -7.03 11.94
C TYR A 175 -14.75 -6.51 10.71
N ALA A 176 -15.40 -5.70 9.86
CA ALA A 176 -14.76 -5.13 8.68
C ALA A 176 -13.66 -4.14 9.05
N ALA A 177 -13.88 -3.35 10.11
CA ALA A 177 -12.88 -2.42 10.64
C ALA A 177 -11.72 -3.19 11.29
N THR A 178 -11.99 -4.26 12.03
CA THR A 178 -10.99 -5.14 12.63
C THR A 178 -10.13 -5.82 11.57
N LEU A 179 -10.76 -6.47 10.58
CA LEU A 179 -10.06 -7.10 9.45
C LEU A 179 -9.19 -6.08 8.72
N ALA A 180 -9.74 -4.88 8.46
CA ALA A 180 -9.01 -3.80 7.84
C ALA A 180 -7.78 -3.37 8.66
N SER A 181 -7.95 -3.05 9.95
CA SER A 181 -6.87 -2.54 10.80
C SER A 181 -5.78 -3.57 11.12
N GLU A 182 -6.14 -4.84 11.20
CA GLU A 182 -5.20 -5.89 11.59
C GLU A 182 -4.49 -6.52 10.39
N TYR A 183 -5.18 -6.65 9.26
CA TYR A 183 -4.70 -7.47 8.15
C TYR A 183 -4.63 -6.76 6.80
N LEU A 184 -5.64 -5.96 6.43
CA LEU A 184 -5.72 -5.40 5.06
C LEU A 184 -4.97 -4.07 4.90
N CYS A 185 -4.92 -3.25 5.95
CA CYS A 185 -4.39 -1.89 5.91
C CYS A 185 -3.16 -1.73 6.81
N ASP A 186 -2.22 -0.91 6.35
CA ASP A 186 -1.07 -0.40 7.10
C ASP A 186 -1.16 1.14 7.11
N GLY A 187 -1.67 1.68 8.21
CA GLY A 187 -2.12 3.08 8.26
C GLY A 187 -3.13 3.37 7.15
N ARG A 188 -2.81 4.35 6.29
CA ARG A 188 -3.62 4.76 5.14
C ARG A 188 -3.27 4.05 3.83
N ALA A 189 -2.49 2.97 3.89
CA ALA A 189 -2.09 2.19 2.72
C ALA A 189 -2.56 0.74 2.83
N VAL A 190 -2.56 0.01 1.71
CA VAL A 190 -2.78 -1.44 1.70
C VAL A 190 -1.55 -2.14 2.28
N ALA A 191 -1.76 -3.17 3.09
CA ALA A 191 -0.72 -3.83 3.87
C ALA A 191 0.09 -4.88 3.06
N GLY A 192 0.57 -4.49 1.88
CA GLY A 192 1.33 -5.32 0.95
C GLY A 192 0.52 -5.80 -0.25
N LYS A 193 0.95 -6.90 -0.87
CA LYS A 193 0.23 -7.55 -1.97
C LYS A 193 -0.82 -8.52 -1.43
N THR A 194 -1.69 -9.00 -2.32
CA THR A 194 -2.70 -10.03 -2.00
C THR A 194 -2.10 -11.21 -1.24
N GLU A 195 -0.96 -11.73 -1.69
CA GLU A 195 -0.32 -12.92 -1.09
C GLU A 195 0.21 -12.64 0.31
N ASP A 196 0.66 -11.41 0.57
CA ASP A 196 1.15 -10.99 1.89
C ASP A 196 -0.01 -10.90 2.89
N ILE A 197 -1.15 -10.33 2.45
CA ILE A 197 -2.37 -10.23 3.25
C ILE A 197 -2.90 -11.62 3.58
N VAL A 198 -3.05 -12.49 2.58
CA VAL A 198 -3.51 -13.88 2.76
C VAL A 198 -2.63 -14.63 3.75
N ARG A 199 -1.30 -14.49 3.63
CA ARG A 199 -0.35 -15.12 4.54
C ARG A 199 -0.49 -14.59 5.96
N ALA A 200 -0.58 -13.27 6.14
CA ALA A 200 -0.73 -12.66 7.46
C ALA A 200 -2.00 -13.14 8.19
N ILE A 201 -3.14 -13.24 7.49
CA ILE A 201 -4.40 -13.74 8.07
C ILE A 201 -4.26 -15.22 8.42
N ARG A 202 -3.71 -16.03 7.52
CA ARG A 202 -3.51 -17.47 7.74
C ARG A 202 -2.63 -17.76 8.95
N ASP A 203 -1.57 -16.98 9.12
CA ASP A 203 -0.60 -17.16 10.19
C ASP A 203 -1.05 -16.47 11.50
N GLY A 204 -2.19 -15.75 11.49
CA GLY A 204 -2.71 -15.02 12.65
C GLY A 204 -1.82 -13.85 13.09
N VAL A 205 -1.02 -13.29 12.18
CA VAL A 205 -0.10 -12.18 12.48
C VAL A 205 -0.84 -10.86 12.34
N ALA A 206 -1.71 -10.56 13.31
CA ALA A 206 -2.44 -9.31 13.39
C ALA A 206 -1.48 -8.12 13.63
N ARG A 207 -1.68 -7.02 12.89
CA ARG A 207 -0.98 -5.76 13.13
C ARG A 207 -1.58 -5.02 14.33
N GLN A 208 -0.72 -4.46 15.17
CA GLN A 208 -1.17 -3.61 16.25
C GLN A 208 -1.45 -2.19 15.73
N GLY A 209 -2.72 -1.82 15.71
CA GLY A 209 -3.25 -0.47 15.86
C GLY A 209 -2.61 0.65 15.02
N ALA A 210 -3.18 0.91 13.83
CA ALA A 210 -2.98 2.17 13.11
C ALA A 210 -4.28 2.98 12.91
N TYR A 211 -5.43 2.46 13.35
CA TYR A 211 -6.73 3.13 13.27
C TYR A 211 -7.31 3.32 14.68
N GLN A 212 -6.90 4.42 15.33
CA GLN A 212 -7.52 4.97 16.54
C GLN A 212 -8.18 6.30 16.19
#